data_AF-A0A556CVY4-F1
#
_entry.id   AF-A0A556CVY4-F1
#
_cell.length_a   1.000
_cell.length_b   1.000
_cell.length_c   1.000
_cell.angle_alpha   90.00
_cell.angle_beta   90.00
_cell.angle_gamma   90.00
#
_symmetry.space_group_name_H-M   'P 1'
#
loop_
_entity.id
_entity.type
_entity.pdbx_description
1 polymer ?
#
loop_
_entity_poly.entity_id
_entity_poly.type
_entity_poly.pdbx_seq_one_letter_code
_entity_poly.pdbx_strand_id
1 'polypeptide(L)'
;MKSFIMNLQEHINYLKLDVGTLAKKAEIDRTNLNRILNGKIKEMKLESFLLIAPDLYPNWTERRKKIREFILVCESDLNIKKALSYCQTVGEYQLMKKLIKKHINSDKKGKINKHLHLYDLYNQRNLSKLEGEGLQRKLDELSYSKNVDYQIIVDMLHGFALYDSSNFMAMVPYSKKIDQNLPLVENAFIKKHLDLQHDDRKAHINLFSNKIKECRDICNSIIKSAPEDSVIKAKALSCLGESFIFENPLQAEMYFLESLKLIKRLGITAYSKLYRAVHGTLAFLRIEYGINLDDIDWDFVGEAEKAFFDAKFGSGVKARAYFEDLKKQGKTLSAFKLYYLFFVDRNDIMILKEALEKFANNGNVFYSNLITRVLIKEGVK
;
A
#
# COMPACT_ATOMS: atom_id res chain seq x y z
N MET A 1 -9.29 -12.15 25.80
CA MET A 1 -7.89 -12.65 25.93
C MET A 1 -7.76 -14.02 26.64
N LYS A 2 -8.32 -14.24 27.84
CA LYS A 2 -8.09 -15.43 28.69
C LYS A 2 -8.20 -16.80 27.96
N SER A 3 -9.29 -17.04 27.23
CA SER A 3 -9.49 -18.30 26.49
C SER A 3 -8.42 -18.53 25.42
N PHE A 4 -7.97 -17.47 24.74
CA PHE A 4 -6.89 -17.59 23.75
C PHE A 4 -5.58 -18.05 24.40
N ILE A 5 -5.23 -17.49 25.56
CA ILE A 5 -4.01 -17.83 26.28
C ILE A 5 -4.04 -19.27 26.83
N MET A 6 -5.20 -19.73 27.29
CA MET A 6 -5.39 -21.12 27.71
C MET A 6 -5.13 -22.10 26.56
N ASN A 7 -5.75 -21.85 25.40
CA ASN A 7 -5.53 -22.66 24.19
C ASN A 7 -4.07 -22.58 23.72
N LEU A 8 -3.42 -21.42 23.85
CA LEU A 8 -2.00 -21.26 23.54
C LEU A 8 -1.12 -22.13 24.45
N GLN A 9 -1.42 -22.19 25.75
CA GLN A 9 -0.69 -23.01 26.70
C GLN A 9 -0.85 -24.51 26.40
N GLU A 10 -2.07 -24.95 26.12
CA GLU A 10 -2.35 -26.33 25.71
C GLU A 10 -1.58 -26.70 24.44
N HIS A 11 -1.54 -25.80 23.45
CA HIS A 11 -0.82 -26.01 22.20
C HIS A 11 0.69 -26.07 22.39
N ILE A 12 1.27 -25.21 23.23
CA ILE A 12 2.70 -25.27 23.60
C ILE A 12 3.04 -26.62 24.22
N ASN A 13 2.19 -27.11 25.14
CA ASN A 13 2.37 -28.40 25.80
C ASN A 13 2.25 -29.57 24.81
N TYR A 14 1.26 -29.51 23.90
CA TYR A 14 1.06 -30.51 22.85
C TYR A 14 2.28 -30.62 21.93
N LEU A 15 2.84 -29.48 21.50
CA LEU A 15 4.05 -29.43 20.67
C LEU A 15 5.33 -29.73 21.46
N LYS A 16 5.25 -29.88 22.79
CA LYS A 16 6.39 -30.10 23.70
C LYS A 16 7.48 -29.04 23.54
N LEU A 17 7.10 -27.79 23.30
CA LEU A 17 8.05 -26.69 23.15
C LEU A 17 8.54 -26.21 24.51
N ASP A 18 9.84 -25.97 24.63
CA ASP A 18 10.43 -25.41 25.84
C ASP A 18 10.03 -23.94 26.02
N VAL A 19 9.42 -23.64 27.17
CA VAL A 19 8.97 -22.29 27.53
C VAL A 19 10.15 -21.32 27.65
N GLY A 20 11.33 -21.78 28.08
CA GLY A 20 12.52 -20.93 28.16
C GLY A 20 12.96 -20.42 26.78
N THR A 21 12.97 -21.33 25.79
CA THR A 21 13.29 -21.06 24.40
C THR A 21 12.27 -20.12 23.77
N LEU A 22 10.97 -20.36 23.99
CA LEU A 22 9.91 -19.48 23.53
C LEU A 22 10.00 -18.09 24.17
N ALA A 23 10.30 -17.99 25.47
CA ALA A 23 10.46 -16.70 26.15
C ALA A 23 11.60 -15.87 25.52
N LYS A 24 12.75 -16.51 25.27
CA LYS A 24 13.88 -15.86 24.60
C LYS A 24 13.50 -15.32 23.22
N LYS A 25 12.78 -16.11 22.41
CA LYS A 25 12.32 -15.69 21.07
C LYS A 25 11.25 -14.58 21.14
N ALA A 26 10.33 -14.66 22.10
CA ALA A 26 9.29 -13.66 22.33
C ALA A 26 9.81 -12.34 22.94
N GLU A 27 11.12 -12.26 23.22
CA GLU A 27 11.76 -11.11 23.89
C GLU A 27 11.07 -10.76 25.22
N ILE A 28 10.74 -11.79 25.99
CA ILE A 28 10.14 -11.67 27.33
C ILE A 28 10.89 -12.57 28.30
N ASP A 29 10.95 -12.15 29.55
CA ASP A 29 11.47 -13.03 30.61
C ASP A 29 10.57 -14.28 30.76
N ARG A 30 11.22 -15.43 31.05
CA ARG A 30 10.56 -16.72 31.25
C ARG A 30 9.52 -16.65 32.36
N THR A 31 9.78 -15.91 33.44
CA THR A 31 8.83 -15.75 34.54
C THR A 31 7.57 -15.02 34.08
N ASN A 32 7.71 -13.96 33.30
CA ASN A 32 6.60 -13.23 32.71
C ASN A 32 5.83 -14.06 31.68
N LEU A 33 6.49 -14.85 30.82
CA LEU A 33 5.78 -15.77 29.93
C LEU A 33 4.94 -16.79 30.74
N ASN A 34 5.52 -17.40 31.78
CA ASN A 34 4.77 -18.30 32.66
C ASN A 34 3.59 -17.59 33.35
N ARG A 35 3.77 -16.34 33.79
CA ARG A 35 2.68 -15.54 34.37
C ARG A 35 1.59 -15.22 33.36
N ILE A 36 1.93 -14.99 32.09
CA ILE A 36 0.97 -14.82 31.00
C ILE A 36 0.19 -16.12 30.80
N LEU A 37 0.88 -17.25 30.58
CA LEU A 37 0.25 -18.55 30.33
C LEU A 37 -0.67 -18.97 31.48
N ASN A 38 -0.26 -18.72 32.72
CA ASN A 38 -1.07 -19.00 33.91
C ASN A 38 -2.15 -17.93 34.21
N GLY A 39 -2.38 -16.97 33.31
CA GLY A 39 -3.43 -15.95 33.43
C GLY A 39 -3.19 -14.85 34.48
N LYS A 40 -2.00 -14.79 35.08
CA LYS A 40 -1.62 -13.75 36.07
C LYS A 40 -1.34 -12.40 35.40
N ILE A 41 -0.84 -12.40 34.16
CA ILE A 41 -0.74 -11.20 33.31
C ILE A 41 -1.88 -11.27 32.29
N LYS A 42 -2.70 -10.21 32.26
CA LYS A 42 -3.97 -10.19 31.50
C LYS A 42 -3.76 -10.30 29.98
N GLU A 43 -2.65 -9.80 29.47
CA GLU A 43 -2.43 -9.67 28.04
C GLU A 43 -0.94 -9.84 27.68
N MET A 44 -0.67 -10.67 26.67
CA MET A 44 0.63 -10.75 26.02
C MET A 44 0.82 -9.56 25.08
N LYS A 45 2.06 -9.08 24.88
CA LYS A 45 2.34 -8.07 23.85
C LYS A 45 2.17 -8.70 22.45
N LEU A 46 1.57 -7.95 21.51
CA LEU A 46 1.38 -8.44 20.14
C LEU A 46 2.69 -8.87 19.47
N GLU A 47 3.73 -8.04 19.57
CA GLU A 47 5.03 -8.31 18.96
C GLU A 47 5.67 -9.60 19.48
N SER A 48 5.54 -9.87 20.78
CA SER A 48 6.04 -11.09 21.41
C SER A 48 5.32 -12.31 20.85
N PHE A 49 3.99 -12.25 20.64
CA PHE A 49 3.24 -13.34 20.05
C PHE A 49 3.63 -13.56 18.58
N LEU A 50 3.80 -12.48 17.81
CA LEU A 50 4.23 -12.55 16.40
C LEU A 50 5.59 -13.25 16.23
N LEU A 51 6.52 -13.05 17.18
CA LEU A 51 7.86 -13.66 17.12
C LEU A 51 7.85 -15.18 17.33
N ILE A 52 6.93 -15.72 18.15
CA ILE A 52 6.83 -17.16 18.42
C ILE A 52 5.79 -17.88 17.58
N ALA A 53 4.89 -17.15 16.92
CA ALA A 53 3.86 -17.72 16.05
C ALA A 53 4.42 -18.65 14.96
N PRO A 54 5.60 -18.40 14.34
CA PRO A 54 6.17 -19.32 13.36
C PRO A 54 6.53 -20.71 13.92
N ASP A 55 6.99 -20.78 15.17
CA ASP A 55 7.33 -22.06 15.81
C ASP A 55 6.06 -22.82 16.24
N LEU A 56 5.05 -22.08 16.69
CA LEU A 56 3.78 -22.64 17.14
C LEU A 56 2.91 -23.11 15.97
N TYR A 57 2.96 -22.38 14.86
CA TYR A 57 2.13 -22.61 13.69
C TYR A 57 3.00 -22.48 12.42
N PRO A 58 3.72 -23.55 12.04
CA PRO A 58 4.60 -23.52 10.87
C PRO A 58 3.84 -23.25 9.56
N ASN A 59 2.61 -23.76 9.42
CA ASN A 59 1.77 -23.48 8.26
C ASN A 59 1.28 -22.02 8.25
N TRP A 60 1.53 -21.29 7.16
CA TRP A 60 1.16 -19.87 7.04
C TRP A 60 -0.35 -19.62 7.23
N THR A 61 -1.21 -20.44 6.64
CA THR A 61 -2.66 -20.25 6.71
C THR A 61 -3.16 -20.38 8.15
N GLU A 62 -2.67 -21.38 8.88
CA GLU A 62 -2.98 -21.57 10.29
C GLU A 62 -2.39 -20.46 11.17
N ARG A 63 -1.12 -20.11 10.95
CA ARG A 63 -0.43 -19.02 11.65
C ARG A 63 -1.19 -17.71 11.52
N ARG A 64 -1.56 -17.36 10.29
CA ARG A 64 -2.33 -16.16 9.98
C ARG A 64 -3.68 -16.17 10.67
N LYS A 65 -4.38 -17.31 10.71
CA LYS A 65 -5.62 -17.48 11.45
C LYS A 65 -5.41 -17.20 12.94
N LYS A 66 -4.36 -17.75 13.56
CA LYS A 66 -4.05 -17.56 14.98
C LYS A 66 -3.63 -16.13 15.32
N ILE A 67 -2.91 -15.44 14.43
CA ILE A 67 -2.61 -14.00 14.55
C ILE A 67 -3.90 -13.17 14.51
N ARG A 68 -4.82 -13.48 13.59
CA ARG A 68 -6.13 -12.81 13.52
C ARG A 68 -6.95 -13.02 14.79
N GLU A 69 -6.99 -14.25 15.31
CA GLU A 69 -7.64 -14.59 16.58
C GLU A 69 -7.05 -13.77 17.73
N PHE A 70 -5.72 -13.72 17.86
CA PHE A 70 -5.03 -12.92 18.88
C PHE A 70 -5.40 -11.43 18.80
N ILE A 71 -5.33 -10.84 17.60
CA ILE A 71 -5.63 -9.42 17.39
C ILE A 71 -7.07 -9.10 17.81
N LEU A 72 -8.04 -9.95 17.45
CA LEU A 72 -9.45 -9.72 17.81
C LEU A 72 -9.70 -9.78 19.32
N VAL A 73 -8.87 -10.47 20.09
CA VAL A 73 -9.01 -10.56 21.54
C VAL A 73 -8.16 -9.56 22.32
N CYS A 74 -7.44 -8.68 21.63
CA CYS A 74 -6.69 -7.58 22.25
C CYS A 74 -7.63 -6.63 23.00
N GLU A 75 -7.15 -6.09 24.12
CA GLU A 75 -7.93 -5.24 25.03
C GLU A 75 -7.20 -3.98 25.49
N SER A 76 -5.87 -4.01 25.66
CA SER A 76 -5.11 -2.80 26.02
C SER A 76 -4.98 -1.83 24.84
N ASP A 77 -4.96 -0.54 25.15
CA ASP A 77 -4.86 0.52 24.14
C ASP A 77 -3.57 0.39 23.31
N LEU A 78 -2.46 0.02 23.94
CA LEU A 78 -1.20 -0.18 23.23
C LEU A 78 -1.25 -1.36 22.26
N ASN A 79 -1.80 -2.51 22.66
CA ASN A 79 -1.93 -3.65 21.74
C ASN A 79 -2.91 -3.35 20.61
N ILE A 80 -3.99 -2.61 20.87
CA ILE A 80 -4.92 -2.18 19.80
C ILE A 80 -4.18 -1.29 18.81
N LYS A 81 -3.42 -0.27 19.26
CA LYS A 81 -2.62 0.57 18.36
C LYS A 81 -1.62 -0.24 17.53
N LYS A 82 -0.87 -1.14 18.18
CA LYS A 82 0.06 -2.05 17.49
C LYS A 82 -0.65 -2.92 16.47
N ALA A 83 -1.81 -3.47 16.81
CA ALA A 83 -2.61 -4.27 15.90
C ALA A 83 -3.08 -3.45 14.69
N LEU A 84 -3.49 -2.19 14.87
CA LEU A 84 -3.84 -1.30 13.75
C LEU A 84 -2.63 -1.07 12.83
N SER A 85 -1.46 -0.72 13.37
CA SER A 85 -0.23 -0.53 12.58
C SER A 85 0.20 -1.80 11.84
N TYR A 86 0.13 -2.95 12.51
CA TYR A 86 0.40 -4.26 11.92
C TYR A 86 -0.58 -4.57 10.79
N CYS A 87 -1.89 -4.45 11.04
CA CYS A 87 -2.90 -4.75 10.03
C CYS A 87 -2.75 -3.87 8.80
N GLN A 88 -2.44 -2.59 9.00
CA GLN A 88 -2.20 -1.65 7.91
C GLN A 88 -0.99 -2.05 7.05
N THR A 89 0.11 -2.45 7.68
CA THR A 89 1.36 -2.85 7.00
C THR A 89 1.23 -4.18 6.27
N VAL A 90 0.52 -5.14 6.86
CA VAL A 90 0.36 -6.49 6.32
C VAL A 90 -0.78 -6.58 5.31
N GLY A 91 -1.78 -5.69 5.38
CA GLY A 91 -2.95 -5.70 4.50
C GLY A 91 -4.16 -6.42 5.07
N GLU A 92 -4.26 -6.53 6.40
CA GLU A 92 -5.39 -7.17 7.12
C GLU A 92 -6.58 -6.20 7.28
N TYR A 93 -7.05 -5.60 6.18
CA TYR A 93 -8.04 -4.52 6.19
C TYR A 93 -9.40 -4.91 6.80
N GLN A 94 -9.84 -6.15 6.58
CA GLN A 94 -11.10 -6.65 7.15
C GLN A 94 -10.98 -6.93 8.65
N LEU A 95 -9.83 -7.44 9.10
CA LEU A 95 -9.53 -7.61 10.52
C LEU A 95 -9.49 -6.25 11.21
N MET A 96 -8.81 -5.28 10.61
CA MET A 96 -8.74 -3.91 11.12
C MET A 96 -10.13 -3.30 11.27
N LYS A 97 -11.00 -3.44 10.27
CA LYS A 97 -12.40 -2.99 10.36
C LYS A 97 -13.15 -3.63 11.54
N LYS A 98 -12.99 -4.94 11.75
CA LYS A 98 -13.62 -5.66 12.88
C LYS A 98 -13.09 -5.16 14.22
N LEU A 99 -11.77 -4.95 14.33
CA LEU A 99 -11.13 -4.43 15.53
C LEU A 99 -11.59 -3.00 15.86
N ILE A 100 -11.66 -2.11 14.86
CA ILE A 100 -12.17 -0.75 15.01
C ILE A 100 -13.61 -0.79 15.52
N LYS A 101 -14.50 -1.53 14.84
CA LYS A 101 -15.92 -1.64 15.22
C LYS A 101 -16.10 -2.14 16.67
N LYS A 102 -15.26 -3.07 17.12
CA LYS A 102 -15.28 -3.59 18.49
C LYS A 102 -15.00 -2.53 19.55
N HIS A 103 -14.15 -1.54 19.26
CA HIS A 103 -13.62 -0.62 20.27
C HIS A 103 -14.10 0.84 20.14
N ILE A 104 -14.57 1.27 18.96
CA ILE A 104 -14.85 2.68 18.63
C ILE A 104 -15.94 3.34 19.52
N ASN A 105 -16.93 2.55 19.96
CA ASN A 105 -18.04 3.03 20.79
C ASN A 105 -17.90 2.63 22.28
N SER A 106 -16.70 2.23 22.73
CA SER A 106 -16.53 1.86 24.14
C SER A 106 -16.34 3.12 25.00
N ASP A 107 -17.27 3.37 25.93
CA ASP A 107 -17.28 4.54 26.83
C ASP A 107 -16.01 4.71 27.67
N LYS A 108 -15.19 3.66 27.79
CA LYS A 108 -13.98 3.60 28.62
C LYS A 108 -12.71 4.18 27.96
N LYS A 109 -12.76 4.70 26.73
CA LYS A 109 -11.56 4.77 25.85
C LYS A 109 -11.36 6.06 25.02
N GLY A 110 -11.72 7.22 25.56
CA GLY A 110 -11.68 8.50 24.83
C GLY A 110 -10.38 8.86 24.08
N LYS A 111 -9.18 8.44 24.56
CA LYS A 111 -7.90 8.74 23.87
C LYS A 111 -7.60 7.83 22.67
N ILE A 112 -7.97 6.54 22.73
CA ILE A 112 -7.75 5.64 21.59
C ILE A 112 -8.82 5.80 20.51
N ASN A 113 -10.00 6.31 20.84
CA ASN A 113 -11.05 6.60 19.86
C ASN A 113 -10.55 7.49 18.71
N LYS A 114 -9.73 8.51 19.00
CA LYS A 114 -9.09 9.32 17.94
C LYS A 114 -8.28 8.44 16.96
N HIS A 115 -7.47 7.51 17.47
CA HIS A 115 -6.71 6.59 16.63
C HIS A 115 -7.62 5.64 15.86
N LEU A 116 -8.68 5.11 16.48
CA LEU A 116 -9.63 4.23 15.82
C LEU A 116 -10.32 4.94 14.63
N HIS A 117 -10.77 6.19 14.81
CA HIS A 117 -11.33 7.00 13.73
C HIS A 117 -10.31 7.28 12.61
N LEU A 118 -9.07 7.64 12.98
CA LEU A 118 -8.03 7.91 12.00
C LEU A 118 -7.68 6.68 11.16
N TYR A 119 -7.52 5.52 11.79
CA TYR A 119 -7.30 4.26 11.07
C TYR A 119 -8.53 3.80 10.29
N ASP A 120 -9.75 4.20 10.69
CA ASP A 120 -10.94 3.93 9.88
C ASP A 120 -10.92 4.72 8.56
N LEU A 121 -10.57 6.02 8.59
CA LEU A 121 -10.35 6.81 7.37
C LEU A 121 -9.29 6.15 6.48
N TYR A 122 -8.18 5.71 7.07
CA TYR A 122 -7.12 5.02 6.35
C TYR A 122 -7.60 3.72 5.70
N ASN A 123 -8.40 2.93 6.41
CA ASN A 123 -8.96 1.69 5.90
C ASN A 123 -9.99 1.95 4.78
N GLN A 124 -10.82 2.99 4.93
CA GLN A 124 -11.78 3.40 3.89
C GLN A 124 -11.07 3.76 2.59
N ARG A 125 -9.95 4.49 2.66
CA ARG A 125 -9.11 4.79 1.49
C ARG A 125 -8.55 3.53 0.84
N ASN A 126 -8.02 2.59 1.62
CA ASN A 126 -7.49 1.33 1.07
C ASN A 126 -8.54 0.45 0.39
N LEU A 127 -9.80 0.59 0.81
CA LEU A 127 -10.95 -0.11 0.23
C LEU A 127 -11.65 0.72 -0.86
N SER A 128 -11.03 1.82 -1.33
CA SER A 128 -11.56 2.74 -2.35
C SER A 128 -12.95 3.30 -2.04
N LYS A 129 -13.19 3.63 -0.77
CA LYS A 129 -14.44 4.26 -0.30
C LYS A 129 -14.31 5.76 -0.06
N LEU A 130 -13.09 6.25 0.18
CA LEU A 130 -12.81 7.64 0.50
C LEU A 130 -11.42 8.02 -0.03
N GLU A 131 -11.35 8.89 -1.02
CA GLU A 131 -10.11 9.22 -1.73
C GLU A 131 -10.05 10.71 -2.10
N GLY A 132 -8.87 11.19 -2.47
CA GLY A 132 -8.66 12.54 -3.02
C GLY A 132 -9.22 13.65 -2.12
N GLU A 133 -9.96 14.59 -2.72
CA GLU A 133 -10.59 15.71 -2.03
C GLU A 133 -11.59 15.28 -0.95
N GLY A 134 -12.26 14.13 -1.13
CA GLY A 134 -13.17 13.58 -0.13
C GLY A 134 -12.43 13.21 1.16
N LEU A 135 -11.28 12.55 1.01
CA LEU A 135 -10.41 12.24 2.14
C LEU A 135 -9.84 13.53 2.77
N GLN A 136 -9.37 14.47 1.95
CA GLN A 136 -8.82 15.73 2.42
C GLN A 136 -9.80 16.48 3.34
N ARG A 137 -11.06 16.65 2.92
CA ARG A 137 -12.10 17.29 3.74
C ARG A 137 -12.29 16.59 5.10
N LYS A 138 -12.23 15.26 5.13
CA LYS A 138 -12.33 14.49 6.38
C LYS A 138 -11.13 14.64 7.29
N LEU A 139 -9.94 14.88 6.74
CA LEU A 139 -8.74 15.17 7.53
C LEU A 139 -8.81 16.58 8.11
N ASP A 140 -9.33 17.56 7.36
CA ASP A 140 -9.47 18.95 7.82
C ASP A 140 -10.48 19.08 8.98
N GLU A 141 -11.45 18.16 9.09
CA GLU A 141 -12.39 18.06 10.22
C GLU A 141 -11.74 17.49 11.50
N LEU A 142 -10.52 16.93 11.44
CA LEU A 142 -9.90 16.27 12.59
C LEU A 142 -9.39 17.28 13.62
N SER A 143 -9.77 17.08 14.88
CA SER A 143 -9.17 17.81 16.00
C SER A 143 -7.67 17.52 16.13
N TYR A 144 -6.89 18.55 16.45
CA TYR A 144 -5.46 18.43 16.70
C TYR A 144 -5.15 17.44 17.85
N SER A 145 -3.97 16.82 17.78
CA SER A 145 -3.46 15.87 18.76
C SER A 145 -1.95 16.06 18.93
N LYS A 146 -1.47 16.15 20.18
CA LYS A 146 -0.02 16.22 20.47
C LYS A 146 0.71 14.88 20.31
N ASN A 147 -0.04 13.79 20.09
CA ASN A 147 0.54 12.46 19.97
C ASN A 147 1.24 12.30 18.61
N VAL A 148 2.53 11.95 18.64
CA VAL A 148 3.41 11.92 17.45
C VAL A 148 2.98 10.84 16.46
N ASP A 149 2.69 9.61 16.91
CA ASP A 149 2.23 8.51 16.05
C ASP A 149 0.94 8.88 15.31
N TYR A 150 0.02 9.60 15.96
CA TYR A 150 -1.19 10.14 15.35
C TYR A 150 -0.87 11.17 14.25
N GLN A 151 0.01 12.14 14.53
CA GLN A 151 0.36 13.19 13.56
C GLN A 151 1.02 12.63 12.31
N ILE A 152 1.92 11.64 12.47
CA ILE A 152 2.53 10.95 11.33
C ILE A 152 1.46 10.32 10.42
N ILE A 153 0.46 9.66 11.00
CA ILE A 153 -0.61 9.04 10.20
C ILE A 153 -1.48 10.09 9.51
N VAL A 154 -1.76 11.22 10.16
CA VAL A 154 -2.46 12.36 9.53
C VAL A 154 -1.67 12.87 8.32
N ASP A 155 -0.36 13.10 8.49
CA ASP A 155 0.51 13.57 7.41
C ASP A 155 0.59 12.54 6.26
N MET A 156 0.63 11.24 6.58
CA MET A 156 0.55 10.17 5.57
C MET A 156 -0.75 10.23 4.78
N LEU A 157 -1.90 10.40 5.46
CA LEU A 157 -3.22 10.45 4.83
C LEU A 157 -3.38 11.68 3.93
N HIS A 158 -2.85 12.84 4.32
CA HIS A 158 -2.78 14.00 3.41
C HIS A 158 -1.93 13.68 2.18
N GLY A 159 -0.76 13.07 2.37
CA GLY A 159 0.08 12.59 1.27
C GLY A 159 -0.64 11.59 0.34
N PHE A 160 -1.54 10.75 0.86
CA PHE A 160 -2.36 9.84 0.05
C PHE A 160 -3.52 10.55 -0.65
N ALA A 161 -4.18 11.51 -0.01
CA ALA A 161 -5.21 12.33 -0.66
C ALA A 161 -4.62 13.04 -1.89
N LEU A 162 -3.44 13.63 -1.75
CA LEU A 162 -2.71 14.25 -2.85
C LEU A 162 -2.30 13.25 -3.94
N TYR A 163 -1.95 12.01 -3.56
CA TYR A 163 -1.74 10.94 -4.54
C TYR A 163 -2.94 10.73 -5.43
N ASP A 164 -4.10 10.62 -4.79
CA ASP A 164 -5.33 10.16 -5.39
C ASP A 164 -5.82 11.23 -6.38
N SER A 165 -5.49 12.51 -6.09
CA SER A 165 -5.67 13.66 -6.97
C SER A 165 -4.51 13.92 -7.94
N SER A 166 -3.53 13.01 -8.04
CA SER A 166 -2.33 13.14 -8.88
C SER A 166 -1.45 14.37 -8.63
N ASN A 167 -1.51 14.99 -7.44
CA ASN A 167 -0.67 16.13 -7.09
C ASN A 167 0.61 15.67 -6.37
N PHE A 168 1.57 15.14 -7.12
CA PHE A 168 2.71 14.42 -6.55
C PHE A 168 3.72 15.34 -5.87
N MET A 169 3.94 16.55 -6.40
CA MET A 169 4.87 17.53 -5.78
C MET A 169 4.41 17.95 -4.39
N ALA A 170 3.10 18.13 -4.19
CA ALA A 170 2.54 18.56 -2.90
C ALA A 170 2.72 17.51 -1.78
N MET A 171 3.12 16.29 -2.10
CA MET A 171 3.38 15.25 -1.10
C MET A 171 4.72 15.43 -0.36
N VAL A 172 5.69 16.13 -0.99
CA VAL A 172 7.05 16.26 -0.46
C VAL A 172 7.10 16.94 0.91
N PRO A 173 6.36 18.05 1.18
CA PRO A 173 6.33 18.67 2.49
C PRO A 173 5.85 17.73 3.60
N TYR A 174 4.78 16.96 3.35
CA TYR A 174 4.28 15.96 4.31
C TYR A 174 5.31 14.87 4.57
N SER A 175 5.99 14.39 3.53
CA SER A 175 7.05 13.41 3.66
C SER A 175 8.18 13.90 4.58
N LYS A 176 8.63 15.14 4.40
CA LYS A 176 9.68 15.75 5.24
C LYS A 176 9.24 15.89 6.70
N LYS A 177 7.98 16.26 6.95
CA LYS A 177 7.42 16.36 8.31
C LYS A 177 7.38 14.98 8.99
N ILE A 178 7.06 13.92 8.24
CA ILE A 178 7.10 12.55 8.76
C ILE A 178 8.55 12.14 9.10
N ASP A 179 9.53 12.43 8.23
CA ASP A 179 10.95 12.15 8.51
C ASP A 179 11.43 12.82 9.82
N GLN A 180 10.96 14.03 10.12
CA GLN A 180 11.28 14.75 11.36
C GLN A 180 10.62 14.13 12.60
N ASN A 181 9.40 13.61 12.45
CA ASN A 181 8.60 13.11 13.56
C ASN A 181 8.84 11.62 13.87
N LEU A 182 9.23 10.80 12.88
CA LEU A 182 9.49 9.37 13.02
C LEU A 182 10.48 9.04 14.16
N PRO A 183 11.61 9.75 14.32
CA PRO A 183 12.53 9.55 15.44
C PRO A 183 11.88 9.71 16.82
N LEU A 184 10.84 10.54 16.93
CA LEU A 184 10.16 10.88 18.18
C LEU A 184 9.09 9.85 18.61
N VAL A 185 8.84 8.82 17.81
CA VAL A 185 7.88 7.75 18.14
C VAL A 185 8.50 6.82 19.19
N GLU A 186 7.94 6.84 20.41
CA GLU A 186 8.45 6.08 21.57
C GLU A 186 8.35 4.55 21.37
N ASN A 187 7.25 4.06 20.81
CA ASN A 187 7.04 2.61 20.69
C ASN A 187 7.73 2.07 19.43
N ALA A 188 8.81 1.30 19.62
CA ALA A 188 9.62 0.75 18.53
C ALA A 188 8.82 -0.09 17.51
N PHE A 189 7.83 -0.87 17.96
CA PHE A 189 6.99 -1.66 17.06
C PHE A 189 6.12 -0.77 16.16
N ILE A 190 5.42 0.22 16.74
CA ILE A 190 4.63 1.19 15.98
C ILE A 190 5.54 1.97 15.04
N LYS A 191 6.69 2.46 15.54
CA LYS A 191 7.69 3.18 14.73
C LYS A 191 8.10 2.38 13.51
N LYS A 192 8.51 1.12 13.67
CA LYS A 192 8.89 0.23 12.55
C LYS A 192 7.79 0.12 11.49
N HIS A 193 6.54 -0.02 11.92
CA HIS A 193 5.41 -0.13 10.99
C HIS A 193 5.07 1.18 10.30
N LEU A 194 5.23 2.32 10.97
CA LEU A 194 5.08 3.65 10.35
C LEU A 194 6.23 3.93 9.37
N ASP A 195 7.45 3.54 9.73
CA ASP A 195 8.64 3.69 8.90
C ASP A 195 8.49 2.95 7.56
N LEU A 196 8.09 1.67 7.60
CA LEU A 196 7.80 0.90 6.38
C LEU A 196 6.72 1.54 5.49
N GLN A 197 5.68 2.10 6.10
CA GLN A 197 4.61 2.79 5.36
C GLN A 197 5.07 4.11 4.74
N HIS A 198 5.95 4.82 5.45
CA HIS A 198 6.54 6.05 4.98
C HIS A 198 7.55 5.82 3.86
N ASP A 199 8.39 4.78 3.99
CA ASP A 199 9.36 4.39 2.96
C ASP A 199 8.68 3.98 1.66
N ASP A 200 7.57 3.21 1.71
CA ASP A 200 6.73 2.94 0.53
C ASP A 200 6.32 4.24 -0.18
N ARG A 201 5.98 5.26 0.62
CA ARG A 201 5.59 6.55 0.07
C ARG A 201 6.75 7.34 -0.51
N LYS A 202 7.90 7.33 0.16
CA LYS A 202 9.14 7.96 -0.32
C LYS A 202 9.66 7.31 -1.59
N ALA A 203 9.52 5.99 -1.74
CA ALA A 203 9.86 5.30 -2.98
C ALA A 203 9.08 5.90 -4.16
N HIS A 204 7.76 6.04 -4.03
CA HIS A 204 6.92 6.66 -5.07
C HIS A 204 7.24 8.14 -5.30
N ILE A 205 7.51 8.93 -4.25
CA ILE A 205 7.95 10.33 -4.42
C ILE A 205 9.22 10.39 -5.26
N ASN A 206 10.21 9.54 -4.96
CA ASN A 206 11.45 9.47 -5.71
C ASN A 206 11.22 8.98 -7.13
N LEU A 207 10.37 7.97 -7.33
CA LEU A 207 9.95 7.51 -8.66
C LEU A 207 9.43 8.68 -9.49
N PHE A 208 8.37 9.38 -9.05
CA PHE A 208 7.78 10.48 -9.82
C PHE A 208 8.73 11.66 -10.02
N SER A 209 9.68 11.87 -9.09
CA SER A 209 10.74 12.87 -9.24
C SER A 209 11.90 12.40 -10.14
N ASN A 210 11.78 11.25 -10.79
CA ASN A 210 12.81 10.60 -11.61
C ASN A 210 14.13 10.31 -10.85
N LYS A 211 14.07 10.14 -9.53
CA LYS A 211 15.18 9.73 -8.64
C LYS A 211 15.20 8.21 -8.52
N ILE A 212 15.52 7.56 -9.64
CA ILE A 212 15.32 6.11 -9.82
C ILE A 212 16.20 5.28 -8.89
N LYS A 213 17.44 5.69 -8.66
CA LYS A 213 18.35 4.98 -7.75
C LYS A 213 17.79 4.96 -6.33
N GLU A 214 17.40 6.12 -5.80
CA GLU A 214 16.82 6.27 -4.47
C GLU A 214 15.50 5.51 -4.33
N CYS A 215 14.66 5.53 -5.37
CA CYS A 215 13.44 4.72 -5.42
C CYS A 215 13.75 3.23 -5.25
N ARG A 216 14.70 2.71 -6.04
CA ARG A 216 15.10 1.28 -6.02
C ARG A 216 15.73 0.88 -4.69
N ASP A 217 16.62 1.72 -4.14
CA ASP A 217 17.29 1.47 -2.86
C ASP A 217 16.26 1.34 -1.73
N ILE A 218 15.27 2.24 -1.68
CA ILE A 218 14.17 2.19 -0.71
C ILE A 218 13.31 0.94 -0.93
N CYS A 219 12.90 0.64 -2.16
CA CYS A 219 12.10 -0.55 -2.46
C CYS A 219 12.81 -1.83 -2.01
N ASN A 220 14.10 -1.98 -2.31
CA ASN A 220 14.90 -3.12 -1.90
C ASN A 220 15.04 -3.22 -0.37
N SER A 221 15.19 -2.08 0.32
CA SER A 221 15.18 -2.02 1.79
C SER A 221 13.86 -2.56 2.37
N ILE A 222 12.71 -2.14 1.82
CA ILE A 222 11.39 -2.63 2.23
C ILE A 222 11.28 -4.14 1.95
N ILE A 223 11.64 -4.60 0.75
CA ILE A 223 11.58 -6.02 0.37
C ILE A 223 12.41 -6.88 1.33
N LYS A 224 13.56 -6.39 1.78
CA LYS A 224 14.41 -7.12 2.74
C LYS A 224 13.85 -7.13 4.17
N SER A 225 13.24 -6.04 4.62
CA SER A 225 12.93 -5.81 6.05
C SER A 225 11.45 -6.01 6.42
N ALA A 226 10.53 -5.91 5.46
CA ALA A 226 9.10 -6.08 5.69
C ALA A 226 8.74 -7.53 6.02
N PRO A 227 7.62 -7.76 6.76
CA PRO A 227 7.10 -9.11 6.94
C PRO A 227 6.93 -9.82 5.59
N GLU A 228 7.33 -11.09 5.53
CA GLU A 228 7.40 -11.87 4.28
C GLU A 228 6.09 -11.81 3.48
N ASP A 229 4.99 -12.03 4.18
CA ASP A 229 3.65 -11.90 3.67
C ASP A 229 3.03 -10.57 4.08
N SER A 230 3.30 -9.51 3.31
CA SER A 230 2.75 -8.19 3.58
C SER A 230 2.40 -7.39 2.33
N VAL A 231 1.36 -6.57 2.44
CA VAL A 231 0.96 -5.67 1.36
C VAL A 231 2.05 -4.63 1.06
N ILE A 232 2.81 -4.20 2.08
CA ILE A 232 3.89 -3.22 1.88
C ILE A 232 5.01 -3.77 0.99
N LYS A 233 5.32 -5.06 1.11
CA LYS A 233 6.28 -5.76 0.25
C LYS A 233 5.76 -5.86 -1.19
N ALA A 234 4.47 -6.16 -1.37
CA ALA A 234 3.85 -6.17 -2.70
C ALA A 234 3.89 -4.79 -3.37
N LYS A 235 3.63 -3.72 -2.62
CA LYS A 235 3.75 -2.34 -3.14
C LYS A 235 5.18 -1.99 -3.51
N ALA A 236 6.16 -2.34 -2.69
CA ALA A 236 7.58 -2.13 -3.00
C ALA A 236 8.01 -2.88 -4.27
N LEU A 237 7.56 -4.13 -4.46
CA LEU A 237 7.79 -4.87 -5.71
C LEU A 237 7.16 -4.16 -6.92
N SER A 238 5.92 -3.67 -6.79
CA SER A 238 5.26 -2.91 -7.86
C SER A 238 6.00 -1.62 -8.20
N CYS A 239 6.39 -0.83 -7.20
CA CYS A 239 7.13 0.42 -7.39
C CYS A 239 8.52 0.16 -8.00
N LEU A 240 9.17 -0.93 -7.57
CA LEU A 240 10.43 -1.40 -8.15
C LEU A 240 10.25 -1.75 -9.63
N GLY A 241 9.22 -2.53 -9.97
CA GLY A 241 8.87 -2.86 -11.36
C GLY A 241 8.62 -1.61 -12.20
N GLU A 242 7.84 -0.66 -11.66
CA GLU A 242 7.56 0.61 -12.31
C GLU A 242 8.83 1.40 -12.63
N SER A 243 9.81 1.39 -11.72
CA SER A 243 11.11 2.05 -11.91
C SER A 243 11.93 1.48 -13.07
N PHE A 244 11.64 0.25 -13.53
CA PHE A 244 12.33 -0.40 -14.64
C PHE A 244 11.61 -0.26 -15.99
N ILE A 245 10.39 0.30 -16.04
CA ILE A 245 9.56 0.36 -17.27
C ILE A 245 10.34 0.90 -18.47
N PHE A 246 11.16 1.94 -18.29
CA PHE A 246 11.90 2.58 -19.39
C PHE A 246 13.32 2.05 -19.63
N GLU A 247 13.81 1.16 -18.76
CA GLU A 247 15.16 0.61 -18.82
C GLU A 247 15.16 -0.87 -19.20
N ASN A 248 14.30 -1.67 -18.57
CA ASN A 248 14.19 -3.10 -18.80
C ASN A 248 12.73 -3.57 -18.60
N PRO A 249 11.90 -3.53 -19.66
CA PRO A 249 10.50 -3.93 -19.62
C PRO A 249 10.25 -5.35 -19.11
N LEU A 250 11.11 -6.31 -19.47
CA LEU A 250 10.96 -7.70 -19.02
C LEU A 250 11.22 -7.84 -17.51
N GLN A 251 12.23 -7.13 -16.99
CA GLN A 251 12.47 -7.09 -15.56
C GLN A 251 11.35 -6.37 -14.80
N ALA A 252 10.81 -5.29 -15.36
CA ALA A 252 9.65 -4.60 -14.82
C ALA A 252 8.45 -5.57 -14.67
N GLU A 253 8.16 -6.32 -15.72
CA GLU A 253 7.09 -7.33 -15.73
C GLU A 253 7.30 -8.40 -14.65
N MET A 254 8.51 -8.93 -14.50
CA MET A 254 8.81 -9.92 -13.46
C MET A 254 8.44 -9.43 -12.06
N TYR A 255 8.78 -8.18 -11.72
CA TYR A 255 8.45 -7.59 -10.43
C TYR A 255 6.95 -7.36 -10.24
N PHE A 256 6.22 -6.94 -11.29
CA PHE A 256 4.77 -6.83 -11.23
C PHE A 256 4.10 -8.19 -11.01
N LEU A 257 4.55 -9.24 -11.69
CA LEU A 257 4.04 -10.60 -11.50
C LEU A 257 4.34 -11.12 -10.08
N GLU A 258 5.51 -10.82 -9.53
CA GLU A 258 5.85 -11.16 -8.14
C GLU A 258 4.94 -10.42 -7.13
N SER A 259 4.68 -9.14 -7.39
CA SER A 259 3.73 -8.34 -6.62
C SER A 259 2.32 -8.95 -6.65
N LEU A 260 1.79 -9.28 -7.83
CA LEU A 260 0.46 -9.90 -7.99
C LEU A 260 0.37 -11.27 -7.31
N LYS A 261 1.41 -12.10 -7.42
CA LYS A 261 1.50 -13.39 -6.73
C LYS A 261 1.38 -13.21 -5.21
N LEU A 262 2.08 -12.23 -4.65
CA LEU A 262 2.02 -11.92 -3.23
C LEU A 262 0.63 -11.38 -2.84
N ILE A 263 0.04 -10.46 -3.62
CA ILE A 263 -1.31 -9.92 -3.36
C ILE A 263 -2.36 -11.05 -3.34
N LYS A 264 -2.28 -12.00 -4.28
CA LYS A 264 -3.15 -13.19 -4.32
C LYS A 264 -2.96 -14.09 -3.10
N ARG A 265 -1.72 -14.34 -2.67
CA ARG A 265 -1.40 -15.12 -1.46
C ARG A 265 -1.95 -14.47 -0.18
N LEU A 266 -1.97 -13.13 -0.15
CA LEU A 266 -2.58 -12.37 0.95
C LEU A 266 -4.11 -12.42 0.94
N GLY A 267 -4.75 -12.96 -0.10
CA GLY A 267 -6.21 -12.98 -0.23
C GLY A 267 -6.81 -11.57 -0.35
N ILE A 268 -6.00 -10.61 -0.80
CA ILE A 268 -6.48 -9.28 -1.17
C ILE A 268 -7.23 -9.42 -2.49
N THR A 269 -8.48 -8.96 -2.51
CA THR A 269 -9.40 -9.21 -3.62
C THR A 269 -9.22 -8.21 -4.76
N ALA A 270 -9.84 -8.54 -5.90
CA ALA A 270 -9.96 -7.67 -7.08
C ALA A 270 -10.64 -6.32 -6.82
N TYR A 271 -11.31 -6.15 -5.68
CA TYR A 271 -11.93 -4.89 -5.28
C TYR A 271 -10.95 -3.94 -4.59
N SER A 272 -9.71 -4.36 -4.30
CA SER A 272 -8.71 -3.48 -3.70
C SER A 272 -8.08 -2.55 -4.75
N LYS A 273 -7.77 -1.32 -4.32
CA LYS A 273 -7.06 -0.33 -5.14
C LYS A 273 -5.73 -0.87 -5.67
N LEU A 274 -4.97 -1.54 -4.80
CA LEU A 274 -3.65 -2.06 -5.15
C LEU A 274 -3.72 -3.08 -6.28
N TYR A 275 -4.62 -4.07 -6.17
CA TYR A 275 -4.72 -5.13 -7.17
C TYR A 275 -5.01 -4.57 -8.57
N ARG A 276 -5.95 -3.63 -8.67
CA ARG A 276 -6.28 -2.96 -9.94
C ARG A 276 -5.16 -2.05 -10.45
N ALA A 277 -4.49 -1.32 -9.55
CA ALA A 277 -3.38 -0.45 -9.93
C ALA A 277 -2.22 -1.26 -10.54
N VAL A 278 -1.83 -2.38 -9.92
CA VAL A 278 -0.74 -3.23 -10.44
C VAL A 278 -1.10 -3.83 -11.80
N HIS A 279 -2.34 -4.33 -11.97
CA HIS A 279 -2.82 -4.84 -13.26
C HIS A 279 -2.86 -3.75 -14.34
N GLY A 280 -3.33 -2.55 -14.01
CA GLY A 280 -3.36 -1.42 -14.95
C GLY A 280 -1.97 -1.02 -15.41
N THR A 281 -1.01 -0.87 -14.49
CA THR A 281 0.38 -0.51 -14.84
C THR A 281 1.08 -1.63 -15.62
N LEU A 282 0.83 -2.90 -15.26
CA LEU A 282 1.36 -4.05 -16.01
C LEU A 282 0.77 -4.12 -17.44
N ALA A 283 -0.53 -3.85 -17.60
CA ALA A 283 -1.16 -3.77 -18.91
C ALA A 283 -0.55 -2.62 -19.73
N PHE A 284 -0.38 -1.43 -19.14
CA PHE A 284 0.31 -0.32 -19.79
C PHE A 284 1.72 -0.73 -20.27
N LEU A 285 2.53 -1.36 -19.43
CA LEU A 285 3.85 -1.87 -19.78
C LEU A 285 3.80 -2.82 -20.99
N ARG A 286 2.92 -3.82 -20.93
CA ARG A 286 2.77 -4.83 -21.98
C ARG A 286 2.33 -4.22 -23.31
N ILE A 287 1.35 -3.32 -23.28
CA ILE A 287 0.86 -2.60 -24.47
C ILE A 287 1.95 -1.67 -25.03
N GLU A 288 2.65 -0.94 -24.16
CA GLU A 288 3.66 0.01 -24.59
C GLU A 288 4.80 -0.68 -25.37
N TYR A 289 5.26 -1.84 -24.88
CA TYR A 289 6.38 -2.58 -25.46
C TYR A 289 5.99 -3.76 -26.34
N GLY A 290 4.70 -4.06 -26.50
CA GLY A 290 4.23 -5.19 -27.31
C GLY A 290 4.66 -6.56 -26.77
N ILE A 291 4.81 -6.69 -25.46
CA ILE A 291 5.25 -7.94 -24.80
C ILE A 291 4.08 -8.61 -24.09
N ASN A 292 4.01 -9.95 -24.16
CA ASN A 292 3.05 -10.79 -23.43
C ASN A 292 1.60 -10.26 -23.46
N LEU A 293 1.16 -9.80 -24.64
CA LEU A 293 -0.15 -9.16 -24.82
C LEU A 293 -1.32 -10.13 -24.51
N ASP A 294 -1.14 -11.41 -24.82
CA ASP A 294 -2.13 -12.45 -24.57
C ASP A 294 -2.33 -12.76 -23.07
N ASP A 295 -1.36 -12.38 -22.23
CA ASP A 295 -1.41 -12.60 -20.78
C ASP A 295 -2.10 -11.44 -20.03
N ILE A 296 -2.59 -10.41 -20.73
CA ILE A 296 -3.26 -9.27 -20.08
C ILE A 296 -4.61 -9.73 -19.49
N ASP A 297 -4.76 -9.54 -18.19
CA ASP A 297 -5.97 -9.86 -17.46
C ASP A 297 -7.00 -8.71 -17.55
N TRP A 298 -7.79 -8.72 -18.63
CA TRP A 298 -8.71 -7.64 -18.99
C TRP A 298 -9.84 -7.38 -17.98
N ASP A 299 -10.12 -8.32 -17.07
CA ASP A 299 -11.13 -8.17 -16.02
C ASP A 299 -10.74 -7.09 -14.99
N PHE A 300 -9.44 -6.77 -14.89
CA PHE A 300 -8.90 -5.84 -13.90
C PHE A 300 -8.29 -4.57 -14.49
N VAL A 301 -8.32 -4.45 -15.82
CA VAL A 301 -7.75 -3.33 -16.57
C VAL A 301 -8.83 -2.29 -16.90
N GLY A 302 -8.48 -1.01 -16.78
CA GLY A 302 -9.38 0.10 -17.06
C GLY A 302 -9.68 0.28 -18.55
N GLU A 303 -10.79 0.96 -18.86
CA GLU A 303 -11.18 1.23 -20.25
C GLU A 303 -10.16 2.09 -21.01
N ALA A 304 -9.37 2.91 -20.31
CA ALA A 304 -8.32 3.72 -20.94
C ALA A 304 -7.20 2.84 -21.52
N GLU A 305 -6.72 1.85 -20.77
CA GLU A 305 -5.72 0.88 -21.24
C GLU A 305 -6.29 -0.05 -22.33
N LYS A 306 -7.59 -0.41 -22.27
CA LYS A 306 -8.25 -1.15 -23.36
C LYS A 306 -8.29 -0.34 -24.65
N ALA A 307 -8.63 0.95 -24.57
CA ALA A 307 -8.58 1.88 -25.70
C ALA A 307 -7.15 2.02 -26.23
N PHE A 308 -6.14 2.07 -25.34
CA PHE A 308 -4.74 2.13 -25.73
C PHE A 308 -4.30 0.88 -26.52
N PHE A 309 -4.69 -0.31 -26.06
CA PHE A 309 -4.44 -1.55 -26.77
C PHE A 309 -5.11 -1.57 -28.16
N ASP A 310 -6.39 -1.20 -28.25
CA ASP A 310 -7.10 -1.13 -29.53
C ASP A 310 -6.49 -0.10 -30.49
N ALA A 311 -5.91 0.99 -29.97
CA ALA A 311 -5.21 1.99 -30.78
C ALA A 311 -3.88 1.46 -31.35
N LYS A 312 -3.08 0.71 -30.58
CA LYS A 312 -1.77 0.21 -31.03
C LYS A 312 -1.86 -1.09 -31.85
N PHE A 313 -2.78 -1.99 -31.49
CA PHE A 313 -2.81 -3.36 -32.03
C PHE A 313 -4.17 -3.77 -32.61
N GLY A 314 -5.21 -2.96 -32.40
CA GLY A 314 -6.57 -3.22 -32.90
C GLY A 314 -6.92 -2.41 -34.16
N SER A 315 -8.22 -2.21 -34.38
CA SER A 315 -8.73 -1.42 -35.51
C SER A 315 -8.82 0.09 -35.20
N GLY A 316 -8.57 0.46 -33.94
CA GLY A 316 -8.74 1.80 -33.38
C GLY A 316 -10.20 2.26 -33.27
N VAL A 317 -11.18 1.42 -33.63
CA VAL A 317 -12.61 1.80 -33.59
C VAL A 317 -13.09 1.97 -32.16
N LYS A 318 -12.72 1.05 -31.26
CA LYS A 318 -13.12 1.15 -29.84
C LYS A 318 -12.39 2.31 -29.16
N ALA A 319 -11.12 2.52 -29.51
CA ALA A 319 -10.34 3.64 -29.01
C ALA A 319 -10.95 4.99 -29.40
N ARG A 320 -11.32 5.19 -30.68
CA ARG A 320 -12.02 6.40 -31.15
C ARG A 320 -13.33 6.63 -30.40
N ALA A 321 -14.17 5.60 -30.30
CA ALA A 321 -15.46 5.70 -29.61
C ALA A 321 -15.28 6.10 -28.13
N TYR A 322 -14.28 5.54 -27.45
CA TYR A 322 -13.95 5.88 -26.06
C TYR A 322 -13.60 7.36 -25.89
N PHE A 323 -12.71 7.90 -26.71
CA PHE A 323 -12.29 9.30 -26.60
C PHE A 323 -13.37 10.29 -27.05
N GLU A 324 -14.17 9.95 -28.06
CA GLU A 324 -15.33 10.76 -28.44
C GLU A 324 -16.37 10.84 -27.31
N ASP A 325 -16.63 9.74 -26.62
CA ASP A 325 -17.53 9.72 -25.47
C ASP A 325 -17.02 10.60 -24.32
N LEU A 326 -15.72 10.52 -23.98
CA LEU A 326 -15.12 11.41 -22.99
C LEU A 326 -15.25 12.90 -23.38
N LYS A 327 -15.05 13.22 -24.66
CA LYS A 327 -15.20 14.58 -25.19
C LYS A 327 -16.65 15.06 -25.09
N LYS A 328 -17.62 14.22 -25.46
CA LYS A 328 -19.07 14.52 -25.34
C LYS A 328 -19.48 14.79 -23.89
N GLN A 329 -18.85 14.10 -22.93
CA GLN A 329 -19.09 14.31 -21.50
C GLN A 329 -18.35 15.51 -20.91
N GLY A 330 -17.56 16.24 -21.70
CA GLY A 330 -16.77 17.38 -21.23
C GLY A 330 -15.70 16.99 -20.20
N LYS A 331 -15.21 15.75 -20.22
CA LYS A 331 -14.24 15.26 -19.24
C LYS A 331 -12.83 15.73 -19.59
N THR A 332 -12.14 16.30 -18.60
CA THR A 332 -10.70 16.59 -18.71
C THR A 332 -9.90 15.29 -18.78
N LEU A 333 -9.04 15.17 -19.80
CA LEU A 333 -8.17 14.02 -19.97
C LEU A 333 -6.95 14.10 -19.04
N SER A 334 -6.54 12.96 -18.49
CA SER A 334 -5.26 12.83 -17.78
C SER A 334 -4.10 12.79 -18.78
N ALA A 335 -2.87 13.00 -18.29
CA ALA A 335 -1.67 12.95 -19.12
C ALA A 335 -1.53 11.60 -19.87
N PHE A 336 -1.79 10.47 -19.21
CA PHE A 336 -1.82 9.16 -19.87
C PHE A 336 -2.92 9.03 -20.92
N LYS A 337 -4.12 9.56 -20.67
CA LYS A 337 -5.21 9.52 -21.66
C LYS A 337 -4.87 10.35 -22.90
N LEU A 338 -4.20 11.48 -22.74
CA LEU A 338 -3.66 12.23 -23.89
C LEU A 338 -2.59 11.44 -24.64
N TYR A 339 -1.68 10.78 -23.92
CA TYR A 339 -0.70 9.89 -24.53
C TYR A 339 -1.35 8.76 -25.34
N TYR A 340 -2.43 8.16 -24.83
CA TYR A 340 -3.18 7.13 -25.57
C TYR A 340 -3.93 7.72 -26.76
N LEU A 341 -4.52 8.92 -26.62
CA LEU A 341 -5.22 9.63 -27.69
C LEU A 341 -4.30 9.94 -28.89
N PHE A 342 -3.02 10.22 -28.64
CA PHE A 342 -2.03 10.43 -29.71
C PHE A 342 -2.00 9.29 -30.74
N PHE A 343 -2.12 8.03 -30.30
CA PHE A 343 -2.18 6.86 -31.20
C PHE A 343 -3.51 6.73 -31.94
N VAL A 344 -4.56 7.41 -31.48
CA VAL A 344 -5.88 7.43 -32.11
C VAL A 344 -5.96 8.54 -33.17
N ASP A 345 -5.42 9.72 -32.86
CA ASP A 345 -5.53 10.95 -33.64
C ASP A 345 -4.37 11.14 -34.64
N ARG A 346 -3.91 10.04 -35.26
CA ARG A 346 -2.88 10.05 -36.31
C ARG A 346 -1.57 10.73 -35.89
N ASN A 347 -1.16 10.55 -34.64
CA ASN A 347 0.09 11.06 -34.10
C ASN A 347 0.20 12.61 -34.06
N ASP A 348 -0.89 13.31 -33.71
CA ASP A 348 -0.84 14.77 -33.51
C ASP A 348 0.09 15.16 -32.35
N ILE A 349 1.22 15.79 -32.68
CA ILE A 349 2.26 16.25 -31.75
C ILE A 349 1.72 17.24 -30.72
N MET A 350 0.68 18.02 -31.03
CA MET A 350 0.10 18.97 -30.08
C MET A 350 -0.53 18.24 -28.88
N ILE A 351 -1.07 17.05 -29.08
CA ILE A 351 -1.60 16.20 -28.00
C ILE A 351 -0.48 15.74 -27.06
N LEU A 352 0.69 15.40 -27.61
CA LEU A 352 1.87 15.05 -26.79
C LEU A 352 2.39 16.25 -25.99
N LYS A 353 2.38 17.46 -26.56
CA LYS A 353 2.75 18.67 -25.82
C LYS A 353 1.82 18.92 -24.64
N GLU A 354 0.50 18.77 -24.83
CA GLU A 354 -0.46 18.86 -23.73
C GLU A 354 -0.24 17.76 -22.68
N ALA A 355 0.06 16.52 -23.11
CA ALA A 355 0.37 15.42 -22.19
C ALA A 355 1.61 15.73 -21.34
N LEU A 356 2.66 16.29 -21.96
CA LEU A 356 3.89 16.70 -21.30
C LEU A 356 3.63 17.80 -20.26
N GLU A 357 2.86 18.83 -20.62
CA GLU A 357 2.46 19.89 -19.69
C GLU A 357 1.68 19.34 -18.51
N LYS A 358 0.74 18.39 -18.72
CA LYS A 358 0.00 17.77 -17.62
C LYS A 358 0.89 16.93 -16.69
N PHE A 359 1.87 16.19 -17.23
CA PHE A 359 2.84 15.48 -16.39
C PHE A 359 3.73 16.44 -15.60
N ALA A 360 4.16 17.55 -16.20
CA ALA A 360 4.94 18.57 -15.51
C ALA A 360 4.12 19.21 -14.37
N ASN A 361 2.89 19.62 -14.65
CA ASN A 361 2.01 20.27 -13.68
C ASN A 361 1.63 19.37 -12.49
N ASN A 362 1.54 18.07 -12.72
CA ASN A 362 1.16 17.10 -11.69
C ASN A 362 2.37 16.55 -10.90
N GLY A 363 3.60 16.84 -11.34
CA GLY A 363 4.83 16.43 -10.67
C GLY A 363 5.41 15.09 -11.09
N ASN A 364 4.95 14.51 -12.20
CA ASN A 364 5.39 13.20 -12.65
C ASN A 364 6.47 13.32 -13.75
N VAL A 365 7.68 13.66 -13.32
CA VAL A 365 8.87 13.77 -14.16
C VAL A 365 9.28 12.41 -14.74
N PHE A 366 8.97 11.31 -14.07
CA PHE A 366 9.28 9.99 -14.60
C PHE A 366 8.50 9.68 -15.87
N TYR A 367 7.18 9.79 -15.85
CA TYR A 367 6.37 9.54 -17.05
C TYR A 367 6.39 10.67 -18.06
N SER A 368 6.84 11.89 -17.72
CA SER A 368 7.14 12.88 -18.77
C SER A 368 8.23 12.38 -19.72
N ASN A 369 9.17 11.53 -19.25
CA ASN A 369 10.18 10.92 -20.12
C ASN A 369 9.58 9.99 -21.19
N LEU A 370 8.40 9.40 -20.95
CA LEU A 370 7.68 8.65 -21.98
C LEU A 370 7.38 9.56 -23.17
N ILE A 371 6.82 10.73 -22.90
CA ILE A 371 6.44 11.70 -23.92
C ILE A 371 7.68 12.22 -24.65
N THR A 372 8.72 12.59 -23.91
CA THR A 372 10.00 13.05 -24.48
C THR A 372 10.61 12.03 -25.43
N ARG A 373 10.60 10.73 -25.05
CA ARG A 373 11.11 9.65 -25.91
C ARG A 373 10.35 9.53 -27.23
N VAL A 374 9.03 9.71 -27.21
CA VAL A 374 8.21 9.68 -28.43
C VAL A 374 8.46 10.93 -29.29
N LEU A 375 8.47 12.12 -28.70
CA LEU A 375 8.77 13.36 -29.43
C LEU A 375 10.12 13.33 -30.14
N ILE A 376 11.16 12.79 -29.49
CA ILE A 376 12.49 12.62 -30.10
C ILE A 376 12.43 11.66 -31.29
N LYS A 377 11.68 10.55 -31.20
CA LYS A 377 11.51 9.58 -32.30
C LYS A 377 10.80 10.20 -33.51
N GLU A 378 9.82 11.07 -33.28
CA GLU A 378 9.09 11.79 -34.32
C GLU A 378 9.89 12.98 -34.91
N GLY A 379 11.15 13.17 -34.51
CA GLY A 379 12.05 14.18 -35.07
C GLY A 379 11.83 15.61 -34.54
N VAL A 380 11.04 15.77 -33.48
CA VAL A 380 10.87 17.06 -32.79
C VAL A 380 12.06 17.25 -31.84
N LYS A 381 13.03 18.07 -32.26
CA LYS A 381 14.18 18.44 -31.43
C LYS A 381 13.83 19.51 -30.41
#